data_AF-A0A7Y8G809-F1
#
_entry.id   AF-A0A7Y8G809-F1
#
_cell.length_a   1.000
_cell.length_b   1.000
_cell.length_c   1.000
_cell.angle_alpha   90.00
_cell.angle_beta   90.00
_cell.angle_gamma   90.00
#
_symmetry.space_group_name_H-M   'P 1'
#
loop_
_entity.id
_entity.type
_entity.pdbx_description
1 polymer ?
#
loop_
_entity_poly.entity_id
_entity_poly.type
_entity_poly.pdbx_seq_one_letter_code
_entity_poly.pdbx_strand_id
1 'polypeptide(L)'
;GVPAPMIPVDEAIKIATQRIPGLEASFISLPLNAYSHLQIGGRGWYPLMFQTAQINPYDGEVAAAHLLSDRSKLEFVTESMRPLHTGDFGGIWIKLIWAFFGLIMSMMVLSGLLIWTKRTALATL
;
A
#
# COMPACT_ATOMS: atom_id res chain seq x y z
N GLY A 1 13.91 -8.20 34.48
CA GLY A 1 14.97 -8.56 33.51
C GLY A 1 15.02 -7.47 32.46
N VAL A 2 16.22 -7.08 32.02
CA VAL A 2 16.39 -6.12 30.91
C VAL A 2 16.05 -6.85 29.61
N PRO A 3 15.32 -6.23 28.67
CA PRO A 3 15.08 -6.83 27.35
C PRO A 3 16.40 -7.16 26.66
N ALA A 4 16.45 -8.29 25.95
CA ALA A 4 17.61 -8.63 25.15
C ALA A 4 17.87 -7.51 24.13
N PRO A 5 19.14 -7.11 23.91
CA PRO A 5 19.48 -6.06 22.97
C PRO A 5 19.01 -6.47 21.57
N MET A 6 18.27 -5.58 20.92
CA MET A 6 17.86 -5.74 19.52
C MET A 6 18.86 -5.04 18.60
N ILE A 7 18.93 -5.49 17.35
CA ILE A 7 19.71 -4.80 16.32
C ILE A 7 19.15 -3.39 16.10
N PRO A 8 20.01 -2.41 15.78
CA PRO A 8 19.57 -1.07 15.42
C PRO A 8 18.73 -1.10 14.14
N VAL A 9 17.72 -0.23 14.07
CA VAL A 9 16.79 -0.16 12.94
C VAL A 9 17.52 0.09 11.62
N ASP A 10 18.57 0.91 11.61
CA ASP A 10 19.37 1.18 10.42
C ASP A 10 20.05 -0.07 9.85
N GLU A 11 20.49 -0.99 10.72
CA GLU A 11 21.09 -2.25 10.31
C GLU A 11 20.03 -3.17 9.71
N ALA A 12 18.85 -3.23 10.31
CA ALA A 12 17.74 -3.99 9.77
C ALA A 12 17.30 -3.47 8.39
N ILE A 13 17.26 -2.14 8.19
CA ILE A 13 16.99 -1.53 6.88
C ILE A 13 18.03 -1.98 5.86
N LYS A 14 19.32 -1.96 6.22
CA LYS A 14 20.39 -2.44 5.33
C LYS A 14 20.20 -3.90 4.96
N ILE A 15 19.87 -4.77 5.92
CA ILE A 15 19.61 -6.20 5.67
C ILE A 15 18.42 -6.36 4.71
N ALA A 16 17.33 -5.61 4.92
CA ALA A 16 16.16 -5.63 4.04
C ALA A 16 16.49 -5.18 2.60
N THR A 17 17.24 -4.08 2.45
CA THR A 17 17.65 -3.55 1.14
C THR A 17 18.65 -4.47 0.42
N GLN A 18 19.52 -5.17 1.16
CA GLN A 18 20.40 -6.19 0.59
C GLN A 18 19.60 -7.40 0.08
N ARG A 19 18.55 -7.81 0.82
CA ARG A 19 17.70 -8.93 0.41
C ARG A 19 16.79 -8.58 -0.76
N ILE A 20 16.30 -7.34 -0.81
CA ILE A 20 15.38 -6.83 -1.83
C ILE A 20 16.02 -5.64 -2.54
N PRO A 21 16.83 -5.88 -3.60
CA PRO A 21 17.49 -4.81 -4.33
C PRO A 21 16.48 -3.81 -4.91
N GLY A 22 16.70 -2.52 -4.65
CA GLY A 22 15.80 -1.45 -5.10
C GLY A 22 14.55 -1.25 -4.24
N LEU A 23 14.48 -1.86 -3.05
CA LEU A 23 13.42 -1.59 -2.08
C LEU A 23 13.59 -0.19 -1.47
N GLU A 24 12.57 0.64 -1.64
CA GLU A 24 12.42 1.90 -0.90
C GLU A 24 11.63 1.64 0.39
N ALA A 25 12.34 1.51 1.50
CA ALA A 25 11.73 1.29 2.81
C ALA A 25 10.79 2.46 3.16
N SER A 26 9.49 2.16 3.22
CA SER A 26 8.43 3.15 3.45
C SER A 26 7.80 3.03 4.83
N PHE A 27 7.87 1.85 5.44
CA PHE A 27 7.41 1.61 6.79
C PHE A 27 8.27 0.56 7.48
N ILE A 28 8.29 0.64 8.80
CA ILE A 28 8.97 -0.28 9.69
C ILE A 28 7.98 -0.65 10.79
N SER A 29 7.69 -1.94 10.92
CA SER A 29 6.88 -2.47 12.00
C SER A 29 7.80 -3.10 13.04
N LEU A 30 7.76 -2.55 14.25
CA LEU A 30 8.48 -3.09 15.39
C LEU A 30 7.85 -4.42 15.87
N PRO A 31 8.65 -5.32 16.46
CA PRO A 31 8.13 -6.56 17.01
C PRO A 31 7.17 -6.30 18.17
N LEU A 32 5.99 -6.91 18.14
CA LEU A 32 4.95 -6.75 19.17
C LEU A 32 5.29 -7.49 20.47
N ASN A 33 6.11 -8.54 20.38
CA ASN A 33 6.56 -9.36 21.50
C ASN A 33 7.95 -9.96 21.19
N ALA A 34 8.53 -10.68 22.16
CA ALA A 34 9.86 -11.27 22.05
C ALA A 34 10.02 -12.38 21.00
N TYR A 35 8.93 -12.84 20.37
CA TYR A 35 8.96 -13.85 19.31
C TYR A 35 8.56 -13.27 17.93
N SER A 36 8.24 -11.97 17.89
CA SER A 36 7.82 -11.30 16.67
C SER A 36 9.03 -10.84 15.87
N HIS A 37 8.91 -10.89 14.54
CA HIS A 37 9.92 -10.35 13.65
C HIS A 37 9.74 -8.84 13.50
N LEU A 38 10.84 -8.14 13.28
CA LEU A 38 10.82 -6.80 12.70
C LEU A 38 10.38 -6.94 11.25
N GLN A 39 9.42 -6.13 10.81
CA GLN A 39 9.02 -6.12 9.41
C GLN A 39 9.42 -4.79 8.77
N ILE A 40 10.18 -4.86 7.70
CA ILE A 40 10.53 -3.70 6.89
C ILE A 40 9.84 -3.85 5.54
N GLY A 41 9.11 -2.81 5.14
CA GLY A 41 8.29 -2.87 3.94
C GLY A 41 8.35 -1.59 3.12
N GLY A 42 8.26 -1.77 1.81
CA GLY A 42 8.56 -0.72 0.86
C GLY A 42 7.96 -0.99 -0.50
N ARG A 43 7.96 0.04 -1.35
CA ARG A 43 7.74 -0.13 -2.79
C ARG A 43 9.09 -0.40 -3.44
N GLY A 44 9.08 -1.18 -4.51
CA GLY A 44 10.25 -1.40 -5.35
C GLY A 44 10.09 -0.75 -6.71
N TRP A 45 10.68 -1.36 -7.74
CA TRP A 45 10.52 -0.95 -9.14
C TRP A 45 9.06 -0.96 -9.63
N TYR A 46 8.20 -1.77 -9.01
CA TYR A 46 6.78 -1.85 -9.31
C TYR A 46 5.97 -1.06 -8.26
N PRO A 47 5.40 0.12 -8.61
CA PRO A 47 4.83 1.04 -7.63
C PRO A 47 3.46 0.61 -7.08
N LEU A 48 2.81 -0.36 -7.74
CA LEU A 48 1.48 -0.85 -7.41
C LEU A 48 1.51 -1.98 -6.37
N MET A 49 2.66 -2.40 -5.86
CA MET A 49 2.72 -3.43 -4.83
C MET A 49 3.85 -3.15 -3.84
N PHE A 50 3.64 -3.61 -2.61
CA PHE A 50 4.64 -3.54 -1.57
C PHE A 50 5.41 -4.86 -1.49
N GLN A 51 6.70 -4.75 -1.21
CA GLN A 51 7.56 -5.86 -0.87
C GLN A 51 7.94 -5.74 0.61
N THR A 52 8.06 -6.87 1.30
CA THR A 52 8.38 -6.87 2.73
C THR A 52 9.43 -7.91 3.07
N ALA A 53 10.27 -7.60 4.04
CA ALA A 53 11.22 -8.53 4.65
C ALA A 53 10.91 -8.61 6.15
N GLN A 54 10.83 -9.84 6.66
CA GLN A 54 10.72 -10.15 8.07
C GLN A 54 12.11 -10.54 8.59
N ILE A 55 12.60 -9.79 9.57
CA ILE A 55 13.94 -9.89 10.13
C ILE A 55 13.82 -10.19 11.61
N ASN A 56 14.57 -11.17 12.10
CA ASN A 56 14.64 -11.47 13.51
C ASN A 56 15.37 -10.31 14.23
N PRO A 57 14.74 -9.67 15.22
CA PRO A 57 15.30 -8.47 15.86
C PRO A 57 16.55 -8.73 16.70
N TYR A 58 16.90 -9.98 17.00
CA TYR A 58 18.02 -10.31 17.88
C TYR A 58 19.30 -10.73 17.14
N ASP A 59 19.19 -11.47 16.04
CA ASP A 59 20.34 -11.97 15.26
C ASP A 59 20.44 -11.36 13.85
N GLY A 60 19.39 -10.65 13.40
CA GLY A 60 19.34 -10.06 12.06
C GLY A 60 19.05 -11.06 10.94
N GLU A 61 18.67 -12.30 11.26
CA GLU A 61 18.33 -13.30 10.24
C GLU A 61 17.04 -12.93 9.50
N VAL A 62 17.05 -13.04 8.17
CA VAL A 62 15.85 -12.82 7.36
C VAL A 62 15.00 -14.09 7.35
N ALA A 63 14.00 -14.15 8.23
CA ALA A 63 13.09 -15.29 8.35
C ALA A 63 12.20 -15.47 7.13
N ALA A 64 11.73 -14.37 6.52
CA ALA A 64 10.91 -14.41 5.32
C ALA A 64 11.06 -13.14 4.48
N ALA A 65 10.96 -13.28 3.16
CA ALA A 65 10.81 -12.15 2.25
C ALA A 65 9.61 -12.41 1.35
N HIS A 66 8.75 -11.40 1.20
CA HIS A 66 7.63 -11.43 0.27
C HIS A 66 7.99 -10.55 -0.92
N LEU A 67 8.48 -11.18 -1.98
CA LEU A 67 8.90 -10.52 -3.21
C LEU A 67 7.77 -10.49 -4.25
N LEU A 68 7.89 -9.60 -5.23
CA LEU A 68 7.01 -9.57 -6.41
C LEU A 68 7.10 -10.88 -7.21
N SER A 69 8.28 -11.50 -7.26
CA SER A 69 8.55 -12.75 -7.98
C SER A 69 7.80 -13.96 -7.41
N ASP A 70 7.47 -13.91 -6.12
CA ASP A 70 6.89 -15.05 -5.41
C ASP A 70 5.36 -15.06 -5.57
N ARG A 71 4.79 -14.04 -6.20
CA ARG A 71 3.35 -13.89 -6.43
C ARG A 71 2.90 -14.68 -7.65
N SER A 72 1.81 -15.40 -7.50
CA SER A 72 1.06 -15.93 -8.64
C SER A 72 0.48 -14.79 -9.48
N LYS A 73 0.12 -15.08 -10.75
CA LYS A 73 -0.52 -14.09 -11.64
C LYS A 73 -1.82 -13.53 -11.05
N LEU A 74 -2.58 -14.35 -10.32
CA LEU A 74 -3.82 -13.93 -9.68
C LEU A 74 -3.57 -13.00 -8.50
N GLU A 75 -2.59 -13.32 -7.65
CA GLU A 75 -2.20 -12.45 -6.54
C GLU A 75 -1.63 -11.13 -7.04
N PHE A 76 -0.83 -11.15 -8.11
CA PHE A 76 -0.29 -9.95 -8.73
C PHE A 76 -1.38 -8.97 -9.15
N VAL A 77 -2.41 -9.46 -9.86
CA VAL A 77 -3.55 -8.64 -10.29
C VAL A 77 -4.34 -8.15 -9.07
N THR A 78 -4.66 -9.05 -8.13
CA THR A 78 -5.51 -8.75 -6.99
C THR A 78 -4.86 -7.75 -6.03
N GLU A 79 -3.58 -7.91 -5.73
CA GLU A 79 -2.83 -6.99 -4.85
C GLU A 79 -2.64 -5.62 -5.50
N SER A 80 -2.49 -5.57 -6.83
CA SER A 80 -2.40 -4.30 -7.58
C SER A 80 -3.71 -3.52 -7.60
N MET A 81 -4.87 -4.18 -7.43
CA MET A 81 -6.17 -3.50 -7.47
C MET A 81 -6.36 -2.53 -6.32
N ARG A 82 -5.88 -2.83 -5.12
CA ARG A 82 -6.04 -1.95 -3.96
C ARG A 82 -5.39 -0.57 -4.17
N PRO A 83 -4.09 -0.45 -4.50
CA PRO A 83 -3.46 0.84 -4.76
C PRO A 83 -4.00 1.50 -6.03
N LEU A 84 -4.41 0.72 -7.04
CA LEU A 84 -5.04 1.29 -8.23
C LEU A 84 -6.39 1.95 -7.89
N HIS A 85 -7.22 1.28 -7.08
CA HIS A 85 -8.53 1.78 -6.64
C HIS A 85 -8.41 3.05 -5.78
N THR A 86 -7.40 3.12 -4.91
CA THR A 86 -7.18 4.30 -4.06
C THR A 86 -6.36 5.39 -4.76
N GLY A 87 -5.71 5.08 -5.89
CA GLY A 87 -4.77 5.98 -6.55
C GLY A 87 -3.46 6.18 -5.80
N ASP A 88 -3.15 5.33 -4.81
CA ASP A 88 -1.97 5.48 -3.95
C ASP A 88 -0.74 4.76 -4.54
N PHE A 89 -0.28 5.22 -5.71
CA PHE A 89 0.93 4.65 -6.35
C PHE A 89 1.77 5.66 -7.14
N GLY A 90 1.18 6.74 -7.67
CA GLY A 90 1.93 7.75 -8.44
C GLY A 90 1.94 9.13 -7.78
N GLY A 91 1.89 9.16 -6.44
CA GLY A 91 1.97 10.39 -5.66
C GLY A 91 0.80 11.36 -5.92
N ILE A 92 1.09 12.66 -5.87
CA ILE A 92 0.07 13.71 -5.94
C ILE A 92 -0.59 13.80 -7.32
N TRP A 93 0.16 13.58 -8.41
CA TRP A 93 -0.35 13.71 -9.78
C TRP A 93 -1.44 12.70 -10.09
N ILE A 94 -1.24 11.44 -9.70
CA ILE A 94 -2.28 10.40 -9.87
C ILE A 94 -3.50 10.71 -9.01
N LYS A 95 -3.32 11.24 -7.79
CA LYS A 95 -4.43 11.65 -6.92
C LYS A 95 -5.25 12.78 -7.54
N LEU A 96 -4.62 13.74 -8.23
CA LEU A 96 -5.33 14.80 -8.94
C LEU A 96 -6.15 14.26 -10.11
N ILE A 97 -5.62 13.32 -10.89
CA ILE A 97 -6.37 12.65 -11.96
C ILE A 97 -7.59 11.92 -11.39
N TRP A 98 -7.39 11.16 -10.31
CA TRP A 98 -8.48 10.46 -9.64
C TRP A 98 -9.54 11.41 -9.07
N ALA A 99 -9.13 12.52 -8.46
CA ALA A 99 -10.04 13.53 -7.95
C ALA A 99 -10.87 14.16 -9.08
N PHE A 100 -10.24 14.47 -10.22
CA PHE A 100 -10.93 15.02 -11.38
C PHE A 100 -12.02 14.09 -11.91
N PHE A 101 -11.70 12.81 -12.14
CA PHE A 101 -12.71 11.84 -12.58
C PHE A 101 -13.78 11.56 -11.52
N GLY A 102 -13.40 11.55 -10.23
CA GLY A 102 -14.35 11.43 -9.12
C GLY A 102 -15.36 12.58 -9.06
N LEU A 103 -14.91 13.81 -9.35
CA LEU A 103 -15.78 14.99 -9.47
C LEU A 103 -16.71 14.87 -10.67
N ILE A 104 -16.21 14.42 -11.83
CA ILE A 104 -17.06 14.19 -13.01
C ILE A 104 -18.18 13.19 -12.68
N MET A 105 -17.84 12.05 -12.08
CA MET A 105 -18.83 11.03 -11.69
C MET A 105 -19.87 11.58 -10.71
N SER A 106 -19.43 12.41 -9.76
CA SER A 106 -20.32 13.06 -8.80
C SER A 106 -21.28 14.06 -9.48
N MET A 107 -20.77 14.85 -10.44
CA MET A 107 -21.60 15.75 -11.25
C MET A 107 -22.62 15.00 -12.10
N MET A 108 -22.29 13.80 -12.60
CA MET A 108 -23.24 12.96 -13.33
C MET A 108 -24.42 12.56 -12.43
N VAL A 109 -24.17 12.15 -11.19
CA VAL A 109 -25.24 11.83 -10.22
C VAL A 109 -26.13 13.06 -9.96
N LEU A 110 -25.53 14.23 -9.73
CA LEU A 110 -26.28 15.48 -9.55
C LEU A 110 -27.12 15.83 -10.78
N SER A 111 -26.58 15.63 -11.98
CA SER A 111 -27.32 15.88 -13.22
C SER A 111 -28.55 14.97 -13.35
N GLY A 112 -28.40 13.68 -13.01
CA GLY A 112 -29.51 12.72 -13.02
C GLY A 112 -30.59 13.08 -12.00
N LEU A 113 -30.19 13.50 -10.81
CA LEU A 113 -31.11 13.97 -9.76
C LEU A 113 -31.87 15.23 -10.21
N LEU A 114 -31.18 16.21 -10.80
CA LEU A 114 -31.80 17.43 -11.31
C LEU A 114 -32.83 17.15 -12.40
N ILE A 115 -32.52 16.24 -13.34
CA ILE A 115 -33.45 15.82 -14.40
C ILE A 115 -34.67 15.14 -13.78
N TRP A 116 -34.46 14.23 -12.84
CA TRP A 116 -35.53 13.53 -12.14
C TRP A 116 -36.45 14.51 -11.39
N THR A 117 -35.90 15.42 -10.58
CA THR A 117 -36.69 16.40 -9.83
C THR A 117 -37.50 17.31 -10.75
N LYS A 118 -36.92 17.79 -11.85
CA LYS A 118 -37.65 18.60 -12.84
C LYS A 118 -38.82 17.85 -13.46
N ARG A 119 -38.62 16.58 -13.84
CA ARG A 119 -39.69 15.73 -14.39
C ARG A 119 -40.80 15.47 -13.39
N THR A 120 -40.47 15.14 -12.15
CA THR A 120 -41.46 14.84 -11.10
C THR A 120 -42.27 16.08 -10.71
N ALA A 121 -41.64 17.25 -10.59
CA ALA A 121 -42.32 18.50 -10.30
C ALA A 121 -43.32 18.89 -11.40
N LEU A 122 -42.94 18.74 -12.68
CA LEU A 122 -43.85 18.99 -13.80
C LEU A 122 -45.00 17.99 -13.88
N ALA A 123 -44.83 16.75 -13.42
CA ALA A 123 -45.87 15.73 -13.45
C ALA A 123 -46.86 15.81 -12.26
N THR A 124 -46.54 16.59 -11.23
CA THR A 124 -47.37 16.77 -10.03
C THR A 124 -48.10 18.13 -10.02
N LEU A 125 -47.82 18.98 -11.01
CA LEU A 125 -48.57 20.20 -11.34
C LEU A 125 -49.66 19.87 -12.35
#